data_AF-A0A921MN34-F1
#
_entry.id   AF-A0A921MN34-F1
#
_cell.length_a   1.000
_cell.length_b   1.000
_cell.length_c   1.000
_cell.angle_alpha   90.00
_cell.angle_beta   90.00
_cell.angle_gamma   90.00
#
_symmetry.space_group_name_H-M   'P 1'
#
loop_
_entity.id
_entity.type
_entity.pdbx_description
1 polymer ?
#
loop_
_entity_poly.entity_id
_entity_poly.type
_entity_poly.pdbx_seq_one_letter_code
_entity_poly.pdbx_strand_id
1 'polypeptide(L)'
;MTELQGRMEARGILAGGARAPGALTGRLGGSDGAVPYKIGAGLKVVEGELMVDTANAVEQDNTRPVTSAAVYVEIGNIEALLAA
;
A
#
# COMPACT_ATOMS: atom_id res chain seq x y z
N MET A 1 -8.05 -42.57 -9.06
CA MET A 1 -8.06 -41.09 -9.07
C MET A 1 -6.60 -40.66 -9.18
N THR A 2 -6.17 -40.23 -10.36
CA THR A 2 -4.76 -39.94 -10.62
C THR A 2 -4.57 -38.44 -10.44
N GLU A 3 -4.06 -38.01 -9.28
CA GLU A 3 -3.76 -36.61 -9.03
C GLU A 3 -2.28 -36.36 -9.30
N LEU A 4 -1.96 -35.35 -10.12
CA LEU A 4 -0.60 -34.89 -10.33
C LEU A 4 -0.33 -33.77 -9.31
N GLN A 5 0.39 -34.09 -8.23
CA GLN A 5 0.79 -33.11 -7.21
C GLN A 5 2.14 -32.50 -7.58
N GLY A 6 2.15 -31.22 -7.98
CA GLY A 6 3.37 -30.43 -8.17
C GLY A 6 3.48 -29.37 -7.09
N ARG A 7 4.56 -29.40 -6.28
CA ARG A 7 4.86 -28.38 -5.27
C ARG A 7 6.00 -27.49 -5.76
N MET A 8 5.82 -26.17 -5.69
CA MET A 8 6.92 -25.23 -5.93
C MET A 8 7.64 -24.87 -4.66
N GLU A 9 8.96 -24.99 -4.71
CA GLU A 9 9.83 -24.61 -3.60
C GLU A 9 10.56 -23.28 -3.84
N ALA A 10 10.44 -22.70 -5.05
CA ALA A 10 11.01 -21.40 -5.40
C ALA A 10 10.11 -20.62 -6.37
N ARG A 11 10.40 -19.31 -6.56
CA ARG A 11 9.74 -18.44 -7.55
C ARG A 11 10.15 -18.83 -8.98
N GLY A 12 9.68 -19.99 -9.46
CA GLY A 12 9.85 -20.48 -10.82
C GLY A 12 8.51 -20.63 -11.57
N ILE A 13 8.55 -21.16 -12.79
CA ILE A 13 7.35 -21.57 -13.54
C ILE A 13 7.12 -23.06 -13.26
N LEU A 14 5.92 -23.47 -12.82
CA LEU A 14 5.56 -24.90 -12.79
C LEU A 14 5.32 -25.36 -14.23
N ALA A 15 6.30 -26.03 -14.82
CA ALA A 15 6.11 -26.74 -16.07
C ALA A 15 5.67 -28.18 -15.79
N GLY A 16 4.42 -28.51 -16.06
CA GLY A 16 3.88 -29.86 -15.98
C GLY A 16 2.89 -30.11 -17.13
N GLY A 17 3.11 -31.17 -17.91
CA GLY A 17 2.21 -31.56 -18.99
C GLY A 17 1.20 -32.59 -18.48
N ALA A 18 -0.07 -32.19 -18.32
CA ALA A 18 -1.16 -33.13 -18.00
C ALA A 18 -1.89 -33.53 -19.30
N ARG A 19 -1.94 -34.83 -19.61
CA ARG A 19 -2.80 -35.39 -20.66
C ARG A 19 -3.98 -36.09 -19.99
N ALA A 20 -5.10 -35.39 -19.84
CA ALA A 20 -6.33 -35.95 -19.29
C ALA A 20 -7.50 -35.66 -20.24
N PRO A 21 -8.40 -36.63 -20.49
CA PRO A 21 -9.67 -36.35 -21.16
C PRO A 21 -10.58 -35.58 -20.19
N GLY A 22 -10.81 -34.29 -20.46
CA GLY A 22 -11.67 -33.42 -19.65
C GLY A 22 -11.18 -31.98 -19.56
N ALA A 23 -11.98 -31.09 -19.00
CA ALA A 23 -11.58 -29.71 -18.70
C ALA A 23 -10.65 -29.68 -17.48
N LEU A 24 -9.52 -28.99 -17.60
CA LEU A 24 -8.59 -28.79 -16.49
C LEU A 24 -9.13 -27.66 -15.59
N THR A 25 -9.60 -27.97 -14.39
CA THR A 25 -10.06 -26.96 -13.41
C THR A 25 -8.90 -26.61 -12.46
N GLY A 26 -8.19 -25.51 -12.75
CA GLY A 26 -7.12 -25.00 -11.88
C GLY A 26 -7.59 -23.77 -11.09
N ARG A 27 -7.37 -23.77 -9.77
CA ARG A 27 -7.51 -22.56 -8.94
C ARG A 27 -6.15 -21.87 -8.88
N LEU A 28 -5.92 -20.94 -9.80
CA LEU A 28 -4.78 -20.02 -9.73
C LEU A 28 -5.15 -18.93 -8.73
N GLY A 29 -4.45 -18.89 -7.58
CA GLY A 29 -4.59 -17.80 -6.61
C GLY A 29 -3.98 -16.52 -7.17
N GLY A 30 -4.69 -15.84 -8.06
CA GLY A 30 -4.39 -14.47 -8.46
C GLY A 30 -5.08 -13.53 -7.48
N SER A 31 -4.31 -12.72 -6.75
CA SER A 31 -4.88 -11.49 -6.19
C SER A 31 -5.23 -10.59 -7.37
N ASP A 32 -6.50 -10.23 -7.49
CA ASP A 32 -7.06 -9.37 -8.52
C ASP A 32 -6.15 -8.20 -8.92
N GLY A 33 -5.67 -8.20 -10.16
CA GLY A 33 -5.36 -7.01 -10.98
C GLY A 33 -4.39 -5.93 -10.48
N ALA A 34 -3.86 -5.99 -9.26
CA ALA A 34 -3.05 -4.92 -8.70
C ALA A 34 -1.58 -5.10 -9.10
N VAL A 35 -1.06 -4.15 -9.88
CA VAL A 35 0.39 -3.98 -10.03
C VAL A 35 0.96 -3.80 -8.61
N PRO A 36 1.92 -4.62 -8.16
CA PRO A 36 2.48 -4.47 -6.82
C PRO A 36 3.29 -3.18 -6.74
N TYR A 37 2.72 -2.14 -6.14
CA TYR A 37 3.42 -0.89 -5.83
C TYR A 37 3.68 -0.79 -4.32
N LYS A 38 4.72 -0.04 -3.96
CA LYS A 38 5.01 0.29 -2.56
C LYS A 38 4.41 1.63 -2.23
N ILE A 39 3.74 1.72 -1.09
CA ILE A 39 3.26 2.98 -0.54
C ILE A 39 4.44 3.67 0.15
N GLY A 40 4.71 4.92 -0.22
CA GLY A 40 5.76 5.75 0.38
C GLY A 40 5.35 6.32 1.75
N ALA A 41 6.32 6.89 2.48
CA ALA A 41 6.12 7.33 3.87
C ALA A 41 5.07 8.44 4.08
N GLY A 42 4.69 9.19 3.03
CA GLY A 42 3.68 10.25 3.12
C GLY A 42 2.24 9.80 2.89
N LEU A 43 2.01 8.50 2.66
CA LEU A 43 0.70 7.94 2.31
C LEU A 43 0.40 6.72 3.19
N LYS A 44 -0.89 6.52 3.46
CA LYS A 44 -1.40 5.35 4.21
C LYS A 44 -2.67 4.83 3.57
N VAL A 45 -2.97 3.55 3.80
CA VAL A 45 -4.25 2.96 3.40
C VAL A 45 -5.07 2.72 4.67
N VAL A 46 -6.28 3.26 4.69
CA VAL A 46 -7.24 3.11 5.78
C VAL A 46 -8.53 2.59 5.17
N GLU A 47 -9.01 1.43 5.64
CA GLU A 47 -10.27 0.83 5.17
C GLU A 47 -10.36 0.61 3.65
N GLY A 48 -9.21 0.43 2.98
CA GLY A 48 -9.14 0.24 1.53
C GLY A 48 -9.04 1.55 0.72
N GLU A 49 -9.04 2.70 1.39
CA GLU A 49 -8.86 4.01 0.77
C GLU A 49 -7.44 4.53 0.94
N LEU A 50 -6.88 5.12 -0.12
CA LEU A 50 -5.58 5.77 -0.07
C LEU A 50 -5.73 7.18 0.51
N MET A 51 -5.02 7.44 1.61
CA MET A 51 -5.07 8.70 2.33
C MET A 51 -3.67 9.29 2.50
N VAL A 52 -3.62 10.63 2.65
CA VAL A 52 -2.39 11.34 3.00
C VAL A 52 -2.07 11.12 4.47
N ASP A 53 -0.81 10.83 4.78
CA ASP A 53 -0.36 10.65 6.16
C ASP A 53 0.21 11.94 6.75
N THR A 54 -0.69 12.79 7.25
CA THR A 54 -0.32 14.12 7.73
C THR A 54 0.35 14.10 9.11
N ALA A 55 1.25 15.05 9.37
CA ALA A 55 1.78 15.32 10.71
C ALA A 55 0.76 16.08 11.56
N ASN A 56 0.81 15.87 12.88
CA ASN A 56 -0.12 16.48 13.84
C ASN A 56 0.26 17.92 14.22
N ALA A 57 1.54 18.28 14.10
CA ALA A 57 2.08 19.58 14.44
C ALA A 57 3.09 20.04 13.37
N VAL A 58 3.35 21.35 13.34
CA VAL A 58 4.41 21.93 12.52
C VAL A 58 5.72 21.84 13.31
N GLU A 59 6.74 21.25 12.70
CA GLU A 59 8.07 21.08 13.28
C GLU A 59 9.12 21.45 12.22
N GLN A 60 10.32 21.84 12.65
CA GLN A 60 11.35 22.38 11.77
C GLN A 60 11.78 21.41 10.65
N ASP A 61 11.82 20.10 10.94
CA ASP A 61 12.26 19.05 10.01
C ASP A 61 11.15 18.05 9.69
N ASN A 62 9.94 18.57 9.51
CA ASN A 62 8.79 17.71 9.25
C ASN A 62 8.90 17.07 7.87
N THR A 63 9.01 15.75 7.83
CA THR A 63 9.11 14.96 6.58
C THR A 63 7.75 14.51 6.05
N ARG A 64 6.68 14.80 6.79
CA ARG A 64 5.29 14.48 6.45
C ARG A 64 4.50 15.75 6.12
N PRO A 65 3.49 15.68 5.23
CA PRO A 65 2.63 16.82 4.95
C PRO A 65 1.93 17.34 6.22
N VAL A 66 1.78 18.65 6.38
CA VAL A 66 1.01 19.28 7.47
C VAL A 66 -0.33 19.79 6.93
N THR A 67 -1.35 19.84 7.79
CA THR A 67 -2.66 20.39 7.41
C THR A 67 -2.62 21.92 7.38
N SER A 68 -3.48 22.54 6.56
CA SER A 68 -3.64 24.00 6.57
C SER A 68 -4.09 24.54 7.92
N ALA A 69 -4.87 23.77 8.68
CA ALA A 69 -5.27 24.11 10.04
C ALA A 69 -4.07 24.20 11.00
N ALA A 70 -3.15 23.22 10.95
CA ALA A 70 -1.93 23.26 11.74
C ALA A 70 -1.05 24.47 11.38
N VAL A 71 -0.95 24.80 10.09
CA VAL A 71 -0.22 26.00 9.62
C VAL A 71 -0.88 27.28 10.11
N TYR A 72 -2.21 27.38 10.06
CA TYR A 72 -2.95 28.56 10.50
C TYR A 72 -2.75 28.86 11.99
N VAL A 73 -2.75 27.83 12.83
CA VAL A 73 -2.48 27.98 14.27
C VAL A 73 -1.06 28.50 14.52
N GLU A 74 -0.07 27.94 13.85
CA GLU A 74 1.33 28.35 14.03
C GLU A 74 1.57 29.80 13.60
N ILE A 75 1.01 30.20 12.45
CA ILE A 75 1.10 31.59 11.97
C ILE A 75 0.39 32.55 12.93
N GLY A 76 -0.79 32.18 13.44
CA GLY A 76 -1.51 33.03 14.40
C GLY A 76 -0.72 33.26 15.70
N ASN A 77 0.01 32.24 16.18
CA ASN A 77 0.90 32.40 17.33
C ASN A 77 2.08 33.34 17.03
N ILE A 78 2.65 33.25 15.82
CA ILE A 78 3.71 34.15 15.35
C ILE A 78 3.20 35.60 15.32
N GLU A 79 2.03 35.84 14.73
CA GLU A 79 1.40 37.17 14.68
C GLU A 79 1.17 37.75 16.08
N ALA A 80 0.70 36.93 17.03
CA ALA A 80 0.50 37.36 18.42
C ALA A 80 1.83 37.74 19.12
N LEU A 81 2.91 37.00 18.88
CA LEU A 81 4.23 37.29 19.44
C LEU A 81 4.86 38.54 18.83
N LEU A 82 4.65 38.81 17.53
CA LEU A 82 5.16 40.03 16.88
C LEU A 82 4.38 41.28 17.28
N ALA A 83 3.13 41.15 17.73
CA ALA A 83 2.30 42.27 18.15
C ALA A 83 2.54 42.73 19.60
N ALA A 84 3.36 42.00 20.36
CA ALA A 84 3.72 42.29 21.76
C ALA A 84 5.00 43.13 21.86
#